data_AF-A0A319DDB8-F1
#
_entry.id   AF-A0A319DDB8-F1
#
_cell.length_a   1.000
_cell.length_b   1.000
_cell.length_c   1.000
_cell.angle_alpha   90.00
_cell.angle_beta   90.00
_cell.angle_gamma   90.00
#
_symmetry.space_group_name_H-M   'P 1'
#
loop_
_entity.id
_entity.type
_entity.pdbx_description
1 polymer ?
#
loop_
_entity_poly.entity_id
_entity_poly.type
_entity_poly.pdbx_seq_one_letter_code
_entity_poly.pdbx_strand_id
1 'polypeptide(L)'
;MPPEEDGLVFVNLAHPQEIKSAATQRAIRRRDPVDRHPFLCLDPCNTTVYPTPLDHRALQLMHFVTGDTDYVFRPLRTVWFSMALTDASAVLVALANAAMLDITGSIVDDSPPPRLPRPSPGIVDCLDTPPACLPPTLQTLLDGLAPTSEPFTGIATAFALTIHTVHRINEAIHSDAFWKHENNTTVIELLAPPSHYLLCMTRPHDPAGVELLREAIRLTLLLLLAALKRDIFLFTAHEWDCLQGKFAVLVRTLRETELGVAGLKLYLWTLVTVSMLDLGWYLDETQRVRDRLHLGSGEAMDIVRGVLWVDALQPHLDSPRFKGNMYIMNAY
;
A
#
# COMPACT_ATOMS: atom_id res chain seq x y z
N MET A 1 -27.61 2.18 52.18
CA MET A 1 -26.68 1.62 51.19
C MET A 1 -26.42 2.70 50.16
N PRO A 2 -25.16 3.00 49.81
CA PRO A 2 -24.87 3.86 48.67
C PRO A 2 -25.22 3.09 47.37
N PRO A 3 -25.64 3.78 46.30
CA PRO A 3 -25.92 3.15 45.02
C PRO A 3 -24.62 2.59 44.42
N GLU A 4 -24.68 1.37 43.90
CA GLU A 4 -23.63 0.81 43.04
C GLU A 4 -23.47 1.73 41.82
N GLU A 5 -22.37 2.48 41.77
CA GLU A 5 -21.98 3.20 40.56
C GLU A 5 -21.60 2.17 39.49
N ASP A 6 -22.40 2.10 38.42
CA ASP A 6 -22.10 1.33 37.22
C ASP A 6 -20.70 1.71 36.72
N GLY A 7 -19.74 0.80 36.91
CA GLY A 7 -18.32 1.07 36.69
C GLY A 7 -17.91 1.25 35.22
N LEU A 8 -18.75 1.79 34.35
CA LEU A 8 -18.37 2.06 32.96
C LEU A 8 -17.35 3.19 32.90
N VAL A 9 -16.21 2.94 32.25
CA VAL A 9 -15.21 3.96 31.95
C VAL A 9 -15.53 4.51 30.57
N PHE A 10 -16.19 5.67 30.53
CA PHE A 10 -16.41 6.40 29.29
C PHE A 10 -15.14 7.16 28.93
N VAL A 11 -14.63 6.94 27.72
CA VAL A 11 -13.49 7.69 27.20
C VAL A 11 -13.94 8.43 25.96
N ASN A 12 -13.66 9.73 25.90
CA ASN A 12 -14.04 10.53 24.76
C ASN A 12 -13.06 10.28 23.61
N LEU A 13 -13.56 9.73 22.49
CA LEU A 13 -12.75 9.46 21.31
C LEU A 13 -12.19 10.72 20.66
N ALA A 14 -12.77 11.89 20.92
CA ALA A 14 -12.22 13.17 20.47
C ALA A 14 -10.92 13.54 21.21
N HIS A 15 -10.61 12.90 22.35
CA HIS A 15 -9.48 13.25 23.22
C HIS A 15 -8.60 12.01 23.48
N PRO A 16 -7.84 11.53 22.47
CA PRO A 16 -7.07 10.28 22.54
C PRO A 16 -5.98 10.27 23.65
N GLN A 17 -5.62 11.44 24.19
CA GLN A 17 -4.69 11.55 25.31
C GLN A 17 -5.29 10.99 26.62
N GLU A 18 -6.62 11.01 26.77
CA GLU A 18 -7.32 10.48 27.94
C GLU A 18 -7.19 8.96 28.05
N ILE A 19 -7.12 8.25 26.92
CA ILE A 19 -6.86 6.81 26.85
C ILE A 19 -5.44 6.48 27.35
N LYS A 20 -4.48 7.38 27.11
CA LYS A 20 -3.09 7.24 27.55
C LYS A 20 -2.88 7.65 29.01
N SER A 21 -3.88 8.26 29.65
CA SER A 21 -3.76 8.69 31.04
C SER A 21 -3.49 7.49 31.95
N ALA A 22 -2.58 7.65 32.91
CA ALA A 22 -2.23 6.58 33.84
C ALA A 22 -3.42 6.12 34.70
N ALA A 23 -4.45 6.96 34.87
CA ALA A 23 -5.68 6.63 35.58
C ALA A 23 -6.58 5.72 34.73
N THR A 24 -6.82 6.08 33.47
CA THR A 24 -7.59 5.27 32.51
C THR A 24 -6.92 3.93 32.26
N GLN A 25 -5.60 3.91 32.02
CA GLN A 25 -4.81 2.69 31.88
C GLN A 25 -4.89 1.79 33.12
N ARG A 26 -4.87 2.38 34.33
CA ARG A 26 -5.03 1.62 35.58
C ARG A 26 -6.44 1.09 35.76
N ALA A 27 -7.47 1.85 35.39
CA ALA A 27 -8.86 1.41 35.43
C ALA A 27 -9.11 0.26 34.46
N ILE A 28 -8.53 0.32 33.25
CA ILE A 28 -8.56 -0.78 32.27
C ILE A 28 -7.84 -2.02 32.83
N ARG A 29 -6.60 -1.87 33.33
CA ARG A 29 -5.80 -3.01 33.85
C ARG A 29 -6.35 -3.64 35.13
N ARG A 30 -7.00 -2.87 36.01
CA ARG A 30 -7.66 -3.39 37.23
C ARG A 30 -8.89 -4.22 36.92
N ARG A 31 -9.35 -4.20 35.67
CA ARG A 31 -10.56 -4.86 35.20
C ARG A 31 -10.30 -6.01 34.24
N ASP A 32 -9.11 -6.59 34.26
CA ASP A 32 -8.94 -8.00 33.88
C ASP A 32 -9.29 -8.85 35.11
N PRO A 33 -10.57 -9.20 35.37
CA PRO A 33 -10.81 -10.39 36.15
C PRO A 33 -10.25 -11.54 35.33
N VAL A 34 -9.63 -12.48 36.03
CA VAL A 34 -9.31 -13.83 35.54
C VAL A 34 -10.60 -14.63 35.27
N ASP A 35 -11.69 -13.97 34.86
CA ASP A 35 -12.80 -14.60 34.17
C ASP A 35 -12.34 -14.80 32.75
N ARG A 36 -11.78 -15.98 32.51
CA ARG A 36 -11.52 -16.51 31.18
C ARG A 36 -12.78 -16.26 30.35
N HIS A 37 -12.74 -15.28 29.45
CA HIS A 37 -13.76 -15.16 28.41
C HIS A 37 -13.92 -16.57 27.80
N PRO A 38 -15.13 -17.14 27.73
CA PRO A 38 -15.35 -18.49 27.21
C PRO A 38 -14.85 -18.67 25.76
N PHE A 39 -14.53 -17.56 25.09
CA PHE A 39 -13.94 -17.49 23.76
C PHE A 39 -12.42 -17.71 23.72
N LEU A 40 -11.70 -17.70 24.85
CA LEU A 40 -10.23 -17.88 24.90
C LEU A 40 -9.76 -19.32 24.60
N CYS A 41 -10.69 -20.26 24.42
CA CYS A 41 -10.37 -21.67 24.15
C CYS A 41 -11.09 -22.22 22.92
N LEU A 42 -11.65 -21.35 22.07
CA LEU A 42 -12.13 -21.79 20.77
C LEU A 42 -10.91 -21.94 19.87
N ASP A 43 -10.56 -23.19 19.58
CA ASP A 43 -9.61 -23.49 18.51
C ASP A 43 -10.19 -22.93 17.20
N PRO A 44 -9.57 -21.90 16.58
CA PRO A 44 -10.07 -21.35 15.33
C PRO A 44 -10.02 -22.36 14.18
N CYS A 45 -9.30 -23.46 14.33
CA CYS A 45 -9.31 -24.58 13.39
C CYS A 45 -10.51 -25.52 13.58
N ASN A 46 -11.28 -25.39 14.66
CA ASN A 46 -12.48 -26.19 14.87
C ASN A 46 -13.60 -25.72 13.93
N THR A 47 -13.73 -26.37 12.77
CA THR A 47 -14.72 -26.01 11.75
C THR A 47 -16.18 -26.11 12.23
N THR A 48 -16.45 -26.83 13.33
CA THR A 48 -17.80 -27.06 13.85
C THR A 48 -18.44 -25.82 14.48
N VAL A 49 -17.65 -24.79 14.82
CA VAL A 49 -18.18 -23.57 15.47
C VAL A 49 -18.63 -22.52 14.46
N TYR A 50 -18.28 -22.68 13.19
CA TYR A 50 -18.65 -21.73 12.16
C TYR A 50 -20.01 -22.08 11.54
N PRO A 51 -20.86 -21.08 11.27
CA PRO A 51 -22.19 -21.29 10.68
C PRO A 51 -22.15 -21.77 9.23
N THR A 52 -20.97 -21.78 8.60
CA THR A 52 -20.74 -22.31 7.25
C THR A 52 -19.41 -23.07 7.22
N PRO A 53 -19.28 -24.13 6.40
CA PRO A 53 -17.99 -24.76 6.14
C PRO A 53 -16.97 -23.74 5.66
N LEU A 54 -15.81 -23.72 6.31
CA LEU A 54 -14.67 -22.90 5.93
C LEU A 54 -13.66 -23.76 5.18
N ASP A 55 -13.15 -23.25 4.06
CA ASP A 55 -12.00 -23.85 3.40
C ASP A 55 -10.71 -23.60 4.20
N HIS A 56 -9.62 -24.24 3.78
CA HIS A 56 -8.31 -24.07 4.43
C HIS A 56 -7.87 -22.59 4.49
N ARG A 57 -8.28 -21.78 3.52
CA ARG A 57 -7.88 -20.37 3.42
C ARG A 57 -8.65 -19.49 4.39
N ALA A 58 -9.95 -19.67 4.47
CA ALA A 58 -10.80 -19.02 5.45
C ALA A 58 -10.35 -19.37 6.87
N LEU A 59 -9.97 -20.62 7.13
CA LEU A 59 -9.39 -21.01 8.42
C LEU A 59 -8.07 -20.30 8.73
N GLN A 60 -7.18 -20.13 7.75
CA GLN A 60 -5.96 -19.33 7.93
C GLN A 60 -6.25 -17.87 8.28
N LEU A 61 -7.26 -17.26 7.65
CA LEU A 61 -7.68 -15.89 7.95
C LEU A 61 -8.35 -15.80 9.34
N MET A 62 -9.17 -16.78 9.72
CA MET A 62 -9.77 -16.82 11.06
C MET A 62 -8.73 -17.06 12.13
N HIS A 63 -7.73 -17.92 11.89
CA HIS A 63 -6.57 -18.07 12.75
C HIS A 63 -5.75 -16.78 12.81
N PHE A 64 -5.60 -16.06 11.70
CA PHE A 64 -4.97 -14.74 11.75
C PHE A 64 -5.77 -13.77 12.64
N VAL A 65 -7.09 -13.67 12.48
CA VAL A 65 -7.91 -12.77 13.30
C VAL A 65 -7.87 -13.17 14.77
N THR A 66 -7.90 -14.46 15.10
CA THR A 66 -8.00 -14.92 16.49
C THR A 66 -6.67 -15.16 17.17
N GLY A 67 -5.63 -15.49 16.42
CA GLY A 67 -4.32 -15.85 16.94
C GLY A 67 -3.63 -14.68 17.60
N ASP A 68 -3.11 -14.92 18.81
CA ASP A 68 -2.16 -14.04 19.47
C ASP A 68 -0.84 -14.09 18.69
N THR A 69 -0.70 -13.16 17.75
CA THR A 69 0.45 -13.07 16.84
C THR A 69 1.03 -11.65 16.90
N ASP A 70 2.31 -11.51 16.56
CA ASP A 70 3.18 -10.32 16.75
C ASP A 70 2.70 -8.99 16.11
N TYR A 71 1.53 -8.96 15.47
CA TYR A 71 0.94 -7.72 14.96
C TYR A 71 0.34 -6.87 16.08
N VAL A 72 0.92 -5.68 16.26
CA VAL A 72 0.74 -4.80 17.43
C VAL A 72 -0.66 -4.16 17.51
N PHE A 73 -1.45 -4.10 16.43
CA PHE A 73 -2.77 -3.44 16.48
C PHE A 73 -3.82 -4.05 15.55
N ARG A 74 -4.83 -4.69 16.14
CA ARG A 74 -6.06 -5.19 15.48
C ARG A 74 -7.29 -4.73 16.25
N PRO A 75 -7.81 -3.53 15.98
CA PRO A 75 -8.95 -3.00 16.71
C PRO A 75 -10.16 -3.90 16.48
N LEU A 76 -10.97 -4.08 17.53
CA LEU A 76 -12.23 -4.83 17.46
C LEU A 76 -12.06 -6.33 17.10
N ARG A 77 -10.86 -6.90 17.22
CA ARG A 77 -10.58 -8.33 16.95
C ARG A 77 -11.63 -9.28 17.52
N THR A 78 -11.88 -9.16 18.83
CA THR A 78 -12.85 -10.00 19.56
C THR A 78 -14.27 -9.78 19.07
N VAL A 79 -14.62 -8.54 18.68
CA VAL A 79 -15.94 -8.20 18.15
C VAL A 79 -16.13 -8.83 16.78
N TRP A 80 -15.16 -8.67 15.87
CA TRP A 80 -15.21 -9.27 14.53
C TRP A 80 -15.27 -10.80 14.57
N PHE A 81 -14.50 -11.43 15.46
CA PHE A 81 -14.60 -12.87 15.65
C PHE A 81 -15.96 -13.28 16.20
N SER A 82 -16.50 -12.58 17.20
CA SER A 82 -17.83 -12.88 17.75
C SER A 82 -18.93 -12.70 16.70
N MET A 83 -18.82 -11.67 15.86
CA MET A 83 -19.72 -11.46 14.72
C MET A 83 -19.62 -12.61 13.72
N ALA A 84 -18.42 -13.10 13.41
CA ALA A 84 -18.26 -14.24 12.51
C ALA A 84 -19.02 -15.50 12.96
N LEU A 85 -19.33 -15.65 14.26
CA LEU A 85 -20.04 -16.81 14.77
C LEU A 85 -21.58 -16.68 14.66
N THR A 86 -22.13 -15.53 14.28
CA THR A 86 -23.59 -15.31 14.31
C THR A 86 -24.31 -15.98 13.14
N ASP A 87 -23.77 -15.86 11.93
CA ASP A 87 -24.37 -16.37 10.70
C ASP A 87 -23.35 -16.42 9.54
N ALA A 88 -23.74 -17.08 8.45
CA ALA A 88 -22.87 -17.30 7.30
C ALA A 88 -22.44 -15.98 6.60
N SER A 89 -23.27 -14.95 6.59
CA SER A 89 -22.91 -13.66 6.00
C SER A 89 -21.91 -12.91 6.88
N ALA A 90 -22.08 -12.96 8.20
CA ALA A 90 -21.16 -12.35 9.14
C ALA A 90 -19.75 -12.99 9.11
N VAL A 91 -19.65 -14.30 8.87
CA VAL A 91 -18.37 -14.98 8.56
C VAL A 91 -17.68 -14.30 7.38
N LEU A 92 -18.38 -14.10 6.27
CA LEU A 92 -17.79 -13.54 5.06
C LEU A 92 -17.29 -12.11 5.28
N VAL A 93 -18.06 -11.29 6.02
CA VAL A 93 -17.64 -9.94 6.40
C VAL A 93 -16.39 -9.97 7.28
N ALA A 94 -16.35 -10.86 8.27
CA ALA A 94 -15.18 -11.01 9.13
C ALA A 94 -13.93 -11.47 8.36
N LEU A 95 -14.09 -12.38 7.40
CA LEU A 95 -13.02 -12.83 6.50
C LEU A 95 -12.54 -11.71 5.57
N ALA A 96 -13.44 -10.90 5.03
CA ALA A 96 -13.09 -9.74 4.22
C ALA A 96 -12.29 -8.71 5.04
N ASN A 97 -12.72 -8.44 6.28
CA ASN A 97 -11.98 -7.58 7.20
C ASN A 97 -10.61 -8.18 7.57
N ALA A 98 -10.54 -9.50 7.81
CA ALA A 98 -9.28 -10.21 8.05
C ALA A 98 -8.29 -10.06 6.90
N ALA A 99 -8.78 -10.22 5.67
CA ALA A 99 -8.01 -10.06 4.45
C ALA A 99 -7.45 -8.63 4.32
N MET A 100 -8.27 -7.61 4.58
CA MET A 100 -7.84 -6.21 4.57
C MET A 100 -6.80 -5.90 5.65
N LEU A 101 -6.95 -6.46 6.85
CA LEU A 101 -5.98 -6.31 7.94
C LEU A 101 -4.65 -7.00 7.63
N ASP A 102 -4.68 -8.17 6.99
CA ASP A 102 -3.48 -8.90 6.57
C ASP A 102 -2.70 -8.10 5.52
N ILE A 103 -3.40 -7.55 4.51
CA ILE A 103 -2.78 -6.65 3.51
C ILE A 103 -2.23 -5.40 4.19
N THR A 104 -3.04 -4.68 4.96
CA THR A 104 -2.63 -3.41 5.59
C THR A 104 -1.45 -3.60 6.55
N GLY A 105 -1.47 -4.67 7.35
CA GLY A 105 -0.36 -5.03 8.23
C GLY A 105 0.92 -5.33 7.44
N SER A 106 0.80 -6.10 6.36
CA SER A 106 1.93 -6.36 5.46
C SER A 106 2.46 -5.09 4.78
N ILE A 107 1.62 -4.07 4.49
CA ILE A 107 2.11 -2.79 3.94
C ILE A 107 2.92 -2.03 4.99
N VAL A 108 2.40 -1.91 6.22
CA VAL A 108 3.05 -1.11 7.29
C VAL A 108 4.43 -1.64 7.62
N ASP A 109 4.57 -2.96 7.76
CA ASP A 109 5.87 -3.58 8.05
C ASP A 109 6.69 -3.82 6.76
N ASP A 110 6.07 -3.67 5.58
CA ASP A 110 6.53 -4.16 4.28
C ASP A 110 7.21 -5.54 4.46
N SER A 111 6.45 -6.43 5.09
CA SER A 111 6.85 -7.77 5.50
C SER A 111 6.58 -8.79 4.39
N PRO A 112 7.09 -10.05 4.51
CA PRO A 112 6.88 -11.09 3.52
C PRO A 112 5.39 -11.27 3.18
N PRO A 113 5.09 -11.86 2.00
CA PRO A 113 3.85 -11.63 1.29
C PRO A 113 2.64 -11.80 2.21
N PRO A 114 1.59 -10.97 2.03
CA PRO A 114 0.32 -11.18 2.70
C PRO A 114 -0.03 -12.65 2.61
N ARG A 115 -0.61 -13.22 3.67
CA ARG A 115 -1.00 -14.62 3.66
C ARG A 115 -1.93 -14.89 2.49
N LEU A 116 -2.65 -13.87 1.99
CA LEU A 116 -3.49 -13.98 0.81
C LEU A 116 -2.68 -14.38 -0.42
N PRO A 117 -3.16 -15.37 -1.19
CA PRO A 117 -2.47 -15.77 -2.41
C PRO A 117 -2.32 -14.57 -3.33
N ARG A 118 -1.20 -14.53 -4.05
CA ARG A 118 -0.95 -13.48 -5.04
C ARG A 118 -2.16 -13.39 -5.97
N PRO A 119 -2.69 -12.19 -6.25
CA PRO A 119 -3.73 -12.01 -7.24
C PRO A 119 -3.30 -12.67 -8.54
N SER A 120 -4.19 -13.47 -9.14
CA SER A 120 -3.91 -14.04 -10.45
C SER A 120 -3.67 -12.91 -11.46
N PRO A 121 -2.77 -13.08 -12.43
CA PRO A 121 -2.55 -12.08 -13.47
C PRO A 121 -3.86 -11.69 -14.21
N GLY A 122 -4.79 -12.63 -14.32
CA GLY A 122 -6.12 -12.42 -14.90
C GLY A 122 -7.10 -11.62 -14.03
N ILE A 123 -6.70 -11.14 -12.84
CA ILE A 123 -7.55 -10.21 -12.07
C ILE A 123 -7.79 -8.91 -12.85
N VAL A 124 -6.83 -8.53 -13.72
CA VAL A 124 -6.98 -7.42 -14.67
C VAL A 124 -8.14 -7.69 -15.62
N ASP A 125 -8.32 -8.93 -16.08
CA ASP A 125 -9.39 -9.32 -16.99
C ASP A 125 -10.77 -9.33 -16.29
N CYS A 126 -10.79 -9.49 -14.96
CA CYS A 126 -12.02 -9.44 -14.14
C CYS A 126 -12.45 -8.01 -13.78
N LEU A 127 -11.54 -7.04 -13.85
CA LEU A 127 -11.86 -5.62 -13.71
C LEU A 127 -12.40 -5.16 -15.07
N ASP A 128 -13.69 -5.34 -15.37
CA ASP A 128 -14.47 -5.05 -16.62
C ASP A 128 -13.94 -3.97 -17.60
N THR A 129 -12.68 -4.05 -18.01
CA THR A 129 -11.95 -3.04 -18.76
C THR A 129 -10.91 -3.74 -19.64
N PRO A 130 -10.62 -3.17 -20.82
CA PRO A 130 -9.57 -3.71 -21.67
C PRO A 130 -8.27 -3.80 -20.88
N PRO A 131 -7.45 -4.85 -21.10
CA PRO A 131 -6.18 -4.99 -20.40
C PRO A 131 -5.39 -3.72 -20.60
N ALA A 132 -5.02 -3.06 -19.49
CA ALA A 132 -4.32 -1.80 -19.53
C ALA A 132 -2.99 -2.01 -20.29
N CYS A 133 -2.99 -1.64 -21.57
CA CYS A 133 -1.79 -1.71 -22.39
C CYS A 133 -0.73 -0.82 -21.74
N LEU A 134 0.45 -1.39 -21.51
CA LEU A 134 1.58 -0.60 -21.02
C LEU A 134 1.88 0.52 -22.02
N PRO A 135 2.16 1.74 -21.55
CA PRO A 135 2.63 2.81 -22.42
C PRO A 135 3.82 2.34 -23.27
N PRO A 136 3.90 2.72 -24.56
CA PRO A 136 4.97 2.28 -25.46
C PRO A 136 6.38 2.54 -24.90
N THR A 137 6.55 3.66 -24.21
CA THR A 137 7.81 4.02 -23.53
C THR A 137 8.16 3.00 -22.45
N LEU A 138 7.22 2.68 -21.55
CA LEU A 138 7.44 1.69 -20.50
C LEU A 138 7.68 0.30 -21.09
N GLN A 139 6.92 -0.11 -22.11
CA GLN A 139 7.12 -1.40 -22.79
C GLN A 139 8.54 -1.50 -23.35
N THR A 140 8.98 -0.49 -24.09
CA THR A 140 10.34 -0.44 -24.66
C THR A 140 11.43 -0.51 -23.57
N LEU A 141 11.22 0.16 -22.43
CA LEU A 141 12.15 0.12 -21.30
C LEU A 141 12.20 -1.27 -20.65
N LEU A 142 11.06 -1.92 -20.45
CA LEU A 142 10.99 -3.27 -19.89
C LEU A 142 11.58 -4.31 -20.84
N ASP A 143 11.32 -4.19 -22.14
CA ASP A 143 11.92 -5.05 -23.17
C ASP A 143 13.45 -4.90 -23.21
N GLY A 144 13.95 -3.68 -22.98
CA GLY A 144 15.38 -3.40 -22.83
C GLY A 144 16.03 -4.04 -21.59
N LEU A 145 15.24 -4.48 -20.61
CA LEU A 145 15.69 -5.21 -19.41
C LEU A 145 15.52 -6.74 -19.53
N ALA A 146 14.61 -7.18 -20.41
CA ALA A 146 14.27 -8.58 -20.63
C ALA A 146 15.43 -9.53 -20.99
N PRO A 147 16.47 -9.16 -21.78
CA PRO A 147 17.54 -10.11 -22.11
C PRO A 147 18.40 -10.50 -20.90
N THR A 148 18.27 -9.78 -19.78
CA THR A 148 19.14 -9.99 -18.61
C THR A 148 18.48 -10.77 -17.46
N SER A 149 17.16 -10.95 -17.42
CA SER A 149 16.51 -11.58 -16.25
C SER A 149 14.99 -11.89 -16.45
N GLU A 150 14.50 -13.01 -15.92
CA GLU A 150 13.06 -13.37 -15.72
C GLU A 150 12.20 -12.48 -14.76
N PRO A 151 12.72 -11.65 -13.82
CA PRO A 151 11.97 -11.06 -12.73
C PRO A 151 11.13 -9.84 -13.11
N PHE A 152 11.15 -9.37 -14.37
CA PHE A 152 10.39 -8.19 -14.80
C PHE A 152 8.95 -8.44 -15.24
N THR A 153 8.56 -9.69 -15.48
CA THR A 153 7.14 -10.00 -15.78
C THR A 153 6.23 -9.55 -14.64
N GLY A 154 6.69 -9.68 -13.38
CA GLY A 154 5.95 -9.17 -12.23
C GLY A 154 5.83 -7.66 -12.21
N ILE A 155 6.88 -6.93 -12.58
CA ILE A 155 6.87 -5.46 -12.64
C ILE A 155 5.92 -4.97 -13.74
N ALA A 156 5.90 -5.62 -14.90
CA ALA A 156 4.97 -5.29 -15.98
C ALA A 156 3.51 -5.38 -15.51
N THR A 157 3.13 -6.46 -14.82
CA THR A 157 1.79 -6.60 -14.24
C THR A 157 1.51 -5.56 -13.16
N ALA A 158 2.48 -5.26 -12.29
CA ALA A 158 2.32 -4.26 -11.24
C ALA A 158 2.09 -2.84 -11.82
N PHE A 159 2.82 -2.49 -12.88
CA PHE A 159 2.56 -1.26 -13.63
C PHE A 159 1.19 -1.27 -14.28
N ALA A 160 0.79 -2.34 -14.97
CA ALA A 160 -0.52 -2.41 -15.61
C ALA A 160 -1.67 -2.19 -14.61
N LEU A 161 -1.60 -2.83 -13.44
CA LEU A 161 -2.56 -2.61 -12.35
C LEU A 161 -2.56 -1.16 -11.86
N THR A 162 -1.37 -0.57 -11.65
CA THR A 162 -1.25 0.81 -11.15
C THR A 162 -1.69 1.85 -12.19
N ILE A 163 -1.38 1.63 -13.47
CA ILE A 163 -1.83 2.46 -14.60
C ILE A 163 -3.36 2.46 -14.68
N HIS A 164 -3.98 1.28 -14.57
CA HIS A 164 -5.43 1.16 -14.53
C HIS A 164 -6.03 1.99 -13.38
N THR A 165 -5.51 1.83 -12.16
CA THR A 165 -5.90 2.61 -10.99
C THR A 165 -5.79 4.12 -11.23
N VAL A 166 -4.65 4.59 -11.74
CA VAL A 166 -4.41 6.00 -12.04
C VAL A 166 -5.37 6.53 -13.10
N HIS A 167 -5.59 5.77 -14.17
CA HIS A 167 -6.50 6.16 -15.24
C HIS A 167 -7.92 6.33 -14.72
N ARG A 168 -8.42 5.35 -13.95
CA ARG A 168 -9.76 5.42 -13.32
C ARG A 168 -9.89 6.61 -12.38
N ILE A 169 -8.85 6.93 -11.61
CA ILE A 169 -8.84 8.10 -10.72
C ILE A 169 -8.87 9.40 -11.53
N ASN A 170 -8.07 9.52 -12.58
CA ASN A 170 -8.05 10.72 -13.42
C ASN A 170 -9.40 10.95 -14.10
N GLU A 171 -10.05 9.89 -14.61
CA GLU A 171 -11.43 9.98 -15.14
C GLU A 171 -12.44 10.40 -14.06
N ALA A 172 -12.32 9.82 -12.87
CA ALA A 172 -13.24 10.02 -11.75
C ALA A 172 -13.16 11.42 -11.13
N ILE A 173 -11.98 12.04 -11.06
CA ILE A 173 -11.78 13.35 -10.44
C ILE A 173 -12.60 14.45 -11.12
N HIS A 174 -12.88 14.30 -12.40
CA HIS A 174 -13.71 15.25 -13.15
C HIS A 174 -15.21 15.00 -12.99
N SER A 175 -15.62 13.93 -12.29
CA SER A 175 -17.02 13.54 -12.12
C SER A 175 -17.51 13.78 -10.70
N ASP A 176 -18.39 14.76 -10.56
CA ASP A 176 -19.12 15.06 -9.31
C ASP A 176 -19.91 13.86 -8.77
N ALA A 177 -20.38 12.96 -9.65
CA ALA A 177 -21.17 11.80 -9.28
C ALA A 177 -20.31 10.72 -8.60
N PHE A 178 -19.03 10.64 -8.93
CA PHE A 178 -18.12 9.64 -8.40
C PHE A 178 -18.01 9.74 -6.87
N TRP A 179 -17.85 10.95 -6.35
CA TRP A 179 -17.62 11.20 -4.92
C TRP A 179 -18.87 11.14 -4.04
N LYS A 180 -20.08 11.23 -4.63
CA LYS A 180 -21.34 11.41 -3.88
C LYS A 180 -22.02 10.11 -3.45
N HIS A 181 -21.49 8.95 -3.82
CA HIS A 181 -22.12 7.66 -3.46
C HIS A 181 -21.71 7.23 -2.04
N GLU A 182 -22.69 7.04 -1.15
CA GLU A 182 -22.45 6.63 0.26
C GLU A 182 -21.78 5.24 0.36
N ASN A 183 -22.03 4.35 -0.61
CA ASN A 183 -21.42 3.02 -0.68
C ASN A 183 -20.22 2.97 -1.63
N ASN A 184 -19.42 4.03 -1.68
CA ASN A 184 -18.27 4.09 -2.57
C ASN A 184 -17.11 3.20 -2.02
N THR A 185 -17.11 1.93 -2.42
CA THR A 185 -16.02 0.97 -2.20
C THR A 185 -14.85 1.16 -3.17
N THR A 186 -14.89 2.19 -4.02
CA THR A 186 -13.93 2.39 -5.11
C THR A 186 -12.49 2.53 -4.62
N VAL A 187 -12.26 3.09 -3.42
CA VAL A 187 -10.91 3.18 -2.85
C VAL A 187 -10.29 1.79 -2.69
N ILE A 188 -11.08 0.85 -2.15
CA ILE A 188 -10.64 -0.53 -1.92
C ILE A 188 -10.48 -1.23 -3.27
N GLU A 189 -11.44 -1.09 -4.17
CA GLU A 189 -11.42 -1.72 -5.49
C GLU A 189 -10.23 -1.26 -6.34
N LEU A 190 -9.89 0.03 -6.29
CA LEU A 190 -8.80 0.59 -7.09
C LEU A 190 -7.42 0.41 -6.44
N LEU A 191 -7.30 0.51 -5.12
CA LEU A 191 -5.99 0.51 -4.45
C LEU A 191 -5.58 -0.87 -3.92
N ALA A 192 -6.53 -1.73 -3.52
CA ALA A 192 -6.21 -3.00 -2.89
C ALA A 192 -5.54 -4.00 -3.86
N PRO A 193 -6.02 -4.22 -5.10
CA PRO A 193 -5.38 -5.15 -6.03
C PRO A 193 -3.92 -4.82 -6.36
N PRO A 194 -3.55 -3.58 -6.78
CA PRO A 194 -2.15 -3.26 -7.05
C PRO A 194 -1.29 -3.32 -5.80
N SER A 195 -1.79 -2.85 -4.65
CA SER A 195 -1.06 -2.92 -3.37
C SER A 195 -0.78 -4.37 -2.99
N HIS A 196 -1.79 -5.24 -3.00
CA HIS A 196 -1.64 -6.66 -2.69
C HIS A 196 -0.66 -7.34 -3.65
N TYR A 197 -0.78 -7.07 -4.94
CA TYR A 197 0.14 -7.65 -5.93
C TYR A 197 1.60 -7.23 -5.68
N LEU A 198 1.85 -5.94 -5.47
CA LEU A 198 3.18 -5.40 -5.13
C LEU A 198 3.74 -6.03 -3.86
N LEU A 199 2.90 -6.20 -2.83
CA LEU A 199 3.32 -6.83 -1.59
C LEU A 199 3.69 -8.31 -1.78
N CYS A 200 3.02 -9.01 -2.70
CA CYS A 200 3.30 -10.40 -3.02
C CYS A 200 4.55 -10.62 -3.89
N MET A 201 5.19 -9.57 -4.42
CA MET A 201 6.41 -9.71 -5.22
C MET A 201 7.58 -10.23 -4.37
N THR A 202 8.41 -11.11 -4.93
CA THR A 202 9.60 -11.61 -4.23
C THR A 202 10.52 -10.46 -3.83
N ARG A 203 10.90 -10.37 -2.55
CA ARG A 203 11.90 -9.39 -2.08
C ARG A 203 13.30 -9.95 -2.28
N PRO A 204 14.24 -9.17 -2.80
CA PRO A 204 15.62 -9.64 -2.90
C PRO A 204 16.28 -9.69 -1.52
N HIS A 205 16.94 -10.81 -1.21
CA HIS A 205 17.60 -10.98 0.10
C HIS A 205 18.97 -10.31 0.17
N ASP A 206 19.68 -10.25 -0.96
CA ASP A 206 20.94 -9.52 -1.16
C ASP A 206 20.93 -8.89 -2.57
N PRO A 207 20.15 -7.81 -2.75
CA PRO A 207 19.96 -7.22 -4.07
C PRO A 207 21.22 -6.52 -4.59
N ALA A 208 21.58 -6.82 -5.84
CA ALA A 208 22.57 -6.07 -6.62
C ALA A 208 21.98 -5.66 -7.99
N GLY A 209 22.47 -4.55 -8.54
CA GLY A 209 22.09 -4.01 -9.84
C GLY A 209 20.58 -4.01 -10.11
N VAL A 210 20.17 -4.90 -11.00
CA VAL A 210 18.81 -4.98 -11.55
C VAL A 210 17.76 -5.39 -10.49
N GLU A 211 18.13 -6.18 -9.48
CA GLU A 211 17.24 -6.53 -8.37
C GLU A 211 16.96 -5.34 -7.45
N LEU A 212 17.96 -4.47 -7.23
CA LEU A 212 17.77 -3.20 -6.51
C LEU A 212 16.81 -2.29 -7.29
N LEU A 213 16.97 -2.20 -8.61
CA LEU A 213 16.05 -1.42 -9.45
C LEU A 213 14.62 -1.95 -9.37
N ARG A 214 14.44 -3.28 -9.42
CA ARG A 214 13.13 -3.91 -9.27
C ARG A 214 12.46 -3.53 -7.96
N GLU A 215 13.21 -3.56 -6.87
CA GLU A 215 12.75 -3.16 -5.55
C GLU A 215 12.45 -1.65 -5.46
N ALA A 216 13.27 -0.80 -6.12
CA ALA A 216 13.03 0.64 -6.21
C ALA A 216 11.70 0.94 -6.90
N ILE A 217 11.43 0.26 -8.02
CA ILE A 217 10.17 0.38 -8.76
C ILE A 217 9.00 -0.06 -7.89
N ARG A 218 9.12 -1.22 -7.23
CA ARG A 218 8.06 -1.73 -6.34
C ARG A 218 7.72 -0.75 -5.23
N LEU A 219 8.73 -0.20 -4.53
CA LEU A 219 8.55 0.78 -3.47
C LEU A 219 7.96 2.09 -4.00
N THR A 220 8.41 2.55 -5.18
CA THR A 220 7.86 3.75 -5.84
C THR A 220 6.37 3.59 -6.13
N LEU A 221 5.95 2.44 -6.66
CA LEU A 221 4.54 2.16 -6.93
C LEU A 221 3.71 2.11 -5.64
N LEU A 222 4.24 1.52 -4.55
CA LEU A 222 3.56 1.55 -3.25
C LEU A 222 3.45 2.97 -2.67
N LEU A 223 4.51 3.78 -2.77
CA LEU A 223 4.47 5.18 -2.35
C LEU A 223 3.46 5.97 -3.18
N LEU A 224 3.36 5.71 -4.49
CA LEU A 224 2.36 6.33 -5.35
C LEU A 224 0.93 5.98 -4.91
N LEU A 225 0.66 4.70 -4.61
CA LEU A 225 -0.65 4.26 -4.10
C LEU A 225 -0.95 4.87 -2.73
N ALA A 226 0.06 4.99 -1.85
CA ALA A 226 -0.07 5.64 -0.56
C ALA A 226 -0.38 7.16 -0.70
N ALA A 227 0.26 7.84 -1.66
CA ALA A 227 -0.04 9.24 -1.98
C ALA A 227 -1.46 9.40 -2.53
N LEU A 228 -1.89 8.54 -3.46
CA LEU A 228 -3.28 8.54 -3.96
C LEU A 228 -4.29 8.35 -2.81
N LYS A 229 -4.02 7.39 -1.92
CA LYS A 229 -4.83 7.15 -0.73
C LYS A 229 -4.95 8.40 0.15
N ARG A 230 -3.84 9.09 0.39
CA ARG A 230 -3.77 10.27 1.26
C ARG A 230 -4.35 11.53 0.62
N ASP A 231 -3.93 11.85 -0.60
CA ASP A 231 -4.12 13.17 -1.20
C ASP A 231 -5.39 13.24 -2.05
N ILE A 232 -5.85 12.10 -2.59
CA ILE A 232 -7.08 12.04 -3.40
C ILE A 232 -8.25 11.53 -2.57
N PHE A 233 -8.07 10.44 -1.85
CA PHE A 233 -9.15 9.82 -1.08
C PHE A 233 -9.24 10.30 0.37
N LEU A 234 -8.27 11.10 0.85
CA LEU A 234 -8.22 11.63 2.21
C LEU A 234 -8.18 10.55 3.30
N PHE A 235 -7.62 9.38 2.98
CA PHE A 235 -7.40 8.29 3.93
C PHE A 235 -6.02 8.37 4.59
N THR A 236 -5.88 7.72 5.74
CA THR A 236 -4.59 7.60 6.44
C THR A 236 -3.62 6.70 5.67
N ALA A 237 -2.42 7.20 5.39
CA ALA A 237 -1.32 6.46 4.77
C ALA A 237 -0.18 6.18 5.77
N HIS A 238 -0.45 5.39 6.81
CA HIS A 238 0.53 5.07 7.87
C HIS A 238 1.79 4.35 7.37
N GLU A 239 1.70 3.68 6.23
CA GLU A 239 2.83 3.03 5.58
C GLU A 239 3.86 3.99 4.98
N TRP A 240 3.48 5.26 4.79
CA TRP A 240 4.26 6.25 4.05
C TRP A 240 5.70 6.35 4.56
N ASP A 241 5.86 6.61 5.86
CA ASP A 241 7.17 6.85 6.49
C ASP A 241 8.07 5.62 6.40
N CYS A 242 7.48 4.42 6.57
CA CYS A 242 8.22 3.15 6.47
C CYS A 242 8.71 2.91 5.04
N LEU A 243 7.82 3.05 4.05
CA LEU A 243 8.15 2.86 2.63
C LEU A 243 9.19 3.89 2.17
N GLN A 244 9.05 5.15 2.57
CA GLN A 244 10.00 6.22 2.25
C GLN A 244 11.37 5.94 2.88
N GLY A 245 11.41 5.49 4.14
CA GLY A 245 12.64 5.09 4.81
C GLY A 245 13.36 3.96 4.07
N LYS A 246 12.64 2.92 3.65
CA LYS A 246 13.19 1.82 2.85
C LYS A 246 13.70 2.29 1.48
N PHE A 247 12.94 3.14 0.80
CA PHE A 247 13.34 3.71 -0.49
C PHE A 247 14.63 4.56 -0.34
N ALA A 248 14.72 5.37 0.71
CA ALA A 248 15.92 6.17 0.98
C ALA A 248 17.17 5.32 1.23
N VAL A 249 17.04 4.17 1.90
CA VAL A 249 18.15 3.21 2.05
C VAL A 249 18.53 2.62 0.69
N LEU A 250 17.55 2.28 -0.14
CA LEU A 250 17.78 1.71 -1.46
C LEU A 250 18.53 2.68 -2.38
N VAL A 251 18.12 3.95 -2.45
CA VAL A 251 18.79 4.99 -3.26
C VAL A 251 20.28 5.12 -2.92
N ARG A 252 20.65 4.97 -1.64
CA ARG A 252 22.06 5.01 -1.20
C ARG A 252 22.85 3.76 -1.59
N THR A 253 22.17 2.62 -1.69
CA THR A 253 22.79 1.33 -2.03
C THR A 253 22.92 1.11 -3.53
N LEU A 254 21.96 1.61 -4.31
CA LEU A 254 21.89 1.38 -5.75
C LEU A 254 23.05 2.08 -6.47
N ARG A 255 23.88 1.28 -7.13
CA ARG A 255 25.00 1.76 -7.93
C ARG A 255 24.57 1.89 -9.39
N GLU A 256 24.49 3.12 -9.87
CA GLU A 256 24.15 3.43 -11.27
C GLU A 256 25.06 2.73 -12.30
N THR A 257 26.30 2.37 -11.91
CA THR A 257 27.26 1.67 -12.77
C THR A 257 26.83 0.28 -13.18
N GLU A 258 25.91 -0.32 -12.45
CA GLU A 258 25.42 -1.67 -12.70
C GLU A 258 24.18 -1.68 -13.59
N LEU A 259 23.63 -0.51 -13.93
CA LEU A 259 22.42 -0.36 -14.74
C LEU A 259 22.75 0.00 -16.19
N GLY A 260 22.12 -0.71 -17.13
CA GLY A 260 22.07 -0.30 -18.53
C GLY A 260 21.19 0.93 -18.74
N VAL A 261 21.15 1.45 -19.96
CA VAL A 261 20.39 2.68 -20.31
C VAL A 261 18.91 2.57 -19.94
N ALA A 262 18.26 1.45 -20.24
CA ALA A 262 16.85 1.24 -19.88
C ALA A 262 16.64 1.23 -18.35
N GLY A 263 17.56 0.62 -17.62
CA GLY A 263 17.55 0.57 -16.16
C GLY A 263 17.74 1.96 -15.54
N LEU A 264 18.67 2.75 -16.06
CA LEU A 264 18.89 4.13 -15.63
C LEU A 264 17.67 5.02 -15.89
N LYS A 265 16.98 4.84 -17.03
CA LYS A 265 15.74 5.59 -17.33
C LYS A 265 14.60 5.23 -16.38
N LEU A 266 14.44 3.96 -16.02
CA LEU A 266 13.47 3.54 -15.02
C LEU A 266 13.87 4.00 -13.62
N TYR A 267 15.17 4.02 -13.30
CA TYR A 267 15.65 4.56 -12.03
C TYR A 267 15.38 6.06 -11.94
N LEU A 268 15.63 6.81 -13.02
CA LEU A 268 15.26 8.22 -13.13
C LEU A 268 13.77 8.43 -12.87
N TRP A 269 12.90 7.59 -13.46
CA TRP A 269 11.48 7.62 -13.18
C TRP A 269 11.17 7.40 -11.70
N THR A 270 11.83 6.44 -11.02
CA THR A 270 11.61 6.22 -9.58
C THR A 270 11.98 7.44 -8.74
N LEU A 271 13.16 8.03 -9.00
CA LEU A 271 13.64 9.19 -8.26
C LEU A 271 12.69 10.37 -8.45
N VAL A 272 12.42 10.76 -9.69
CA VAL A 272 11.54 11.91 -10.00
C VAL A 272 10.14 11.70 -9.42
N THR A 273 9.57 10.49 -9.58
CA THR A 273 8.23 10.19 -9.05
C THR A 273 8.20 10.36 -7.54
N VAL A 274 9.14 9.78 -6.78
CA VAL A 274 9.15 9.94 -5.32
C VAL A 274 9.44 11.39 -4.91
N SER A 275 10.36 12.10 -5.58
CA SER A 275 10.63 13.53 -5.35
C SER A 275 9.38 14.42 -5.56
N MET A 276 8.47 13.99 -6.44
CA MET A 276 7.22 14.69 -6.70
C MET A 276 6.18 14.46 -5.61
N LEU A 277 6.17 13.29 -4.98
CA LEU A 277 5.24 12.96 -3.92
C LEU A 277 5.65 13.56 -2.57
N ASP A 278 6.95 13.84 -2.37
CA ASP A 278 7.47 14.55 -1.21
C ASP A 278 8.60 15.51 -1.58
N LEU A 279 8.34 16.80 -1.32
CA LEU A 279 9.01 17.99 -1.86
C LEU A 279 10.55 17.91 -1.95
N GLY A 280 11.05 17.37 -3.07
CA GLY A 280 12.45 17.56 -3.50
C GLY A 280 13.48 16.64 -2.86
N TRP A 281 13.07 15.46 -2.37
CA TRP A 281 14.04 14.46 -1.95
C TRP A 281 14.73 13.90 -3.20
N TYR A 282 16.05 13.64 -3.17
CA TYR A 282 16.81 13.05 -4.29
C TYR A 282 17.04 13.92 -5.54
N LEU A 283 17.00 15.25 -5.43
CA LEU A 283 17.34 16.15 -6.55
C LEU A 283 18.77 15.92 -7.05
N ASP A 284 19.74 15.72 -6.14
CA ASP A 284 21.14 15.50 -6.48
C ASP A 284 21.33 14.16 -7.23
N GLU A 285 20.69 13.09 -6.76
CA GLU A 285 20.70 11.80 -7.45
C GLU A 285 19.99 11.87 -8.79
N THR A 286 18.89 12.61 -8.89
CA THR A 286 18.17 12.81 -10.14
C THR A 286 19.03 13.53 -11.17
N GLN A 287 19.72 14.61 -10.75
CA GLN A 287 20.68 15.32 -11.58
C GLN A 287 21.80 14.39 -12.05
N ARG A 288 22.38 13.60 -11.15
CA ARG A 288 23.46 12.67 -11.47
C ARG A 288 23.03 11.64 -12.53
N VAL A 289 21.86 11.03 -12.36
CA VAL A 289 21.33 10.05 -13.33
C VAL A 289 21.01 10.71 -14.66
N ARG A 290 20.47 11.94 -14.65
CA ARG A 290 20.18 12.72 -15.86
C ARG A 290 21.45 13.05 -16.65
N ASP A 291 22.50 13.53 -15.97
CA ASP A 291 23.79 13.85 -16.58
C ASP A 291 24.43 12.61 -17.21
N ARG A 292 24.32 11.47 -16.54
CA ARG A 292 24.82 10.18 -17.02
C ARG A 292 24.06 9.67 -18.24
N LEU A 293 22.76 9.95 -18.33
CA LEU A 293 21.94 9.63 -19.51
C LEU A 293 22.09 10.66 -20.63
N HIS A 294 22.80 11.77 -20.39
CA HIS A 294 22.92 12.92 -21.29
C HIS A 294 21.56 13.50 -21.70
N LEU A 295 20.61 13.53 -20.76
CA LEU A 295 19.25 14.02 -21.02
C LEU A 295 19.08 15.48 -20.60
N GLY A 296 18.39 16.25 -21.42
CA GLY A 296 17.86 17.54 -20.99
C GLY A 296 16.73 17.39 -19.96
N SER A 297 16.38 18.46 -19.24
CA SER A 297 15.25 18.44 -18.29
C SER A 297 13.92 18.06 -18.93
N GLY A 298 13.64 18.60 -20.13
CA GLY A 298 12.43 18.27 -20.89
C GLY A 298 12.36 16.79 -21.26
N GLU A 299 13.46 16.23 -21.78
CA GLU A 299 13.53 14.81 -22.16
C GLU A 299 13.38 13.87 -20.95
N ALA A 300 13.96 14.24 -19.80
CA ALA A 300 13.79 13.52 -18.55
C ALA A 300 12.30 13.49 -18.13
N MET A 301 11.60 14.62 -18.20
CA MET A 301 10.18 14.70 -17.88
C MET A 301 9.31 13.95 -18.89
N ASP A 302 9.68 13.94 -20.18
CA ASP A 302 8.97 13.17 -21.20
C ASP A 302 9.07 11.66 -20.93
N ILE A 303 10.23 11.18 -20.47
CA ILE A 303 10.40 9.79 -20.01
C ILE A 303 9.50 9.51 -18.81
N VAL A 304 9.53 10.38 -17.80
CA VAL A 304 8.74 10.20 -16.58
C VAL A 304 7.25 10.09 -16.92
N ARG A 305 6.75 11.03 -17.74
CA ARG A 305 5.36 11.02 -18.22
C ARG A 305 5.02 9.82 -19.09
N GLY A 306 5.96 9.40 -19.92
CA GLY A 306 5.82 8.23 -20.78
C GLY A 306 5.76 6.91 -20.02
N VAL A 307 6.27 6.85 -18.79
CA VAL A 307 6.21 5.64 -17.95
C VAL A 307 4.89 5.56 -17.17
N LEU A 308 4.65 6.53 -16.28
CA LEU A 308 3.43 6.61 -15.47
C LEU A 308 3.33 8.03 -14.90
N TRP A 309 2.23 8.71 -15.21
CA TRP A 309 1.93 10.06 -14.73
C TRP A 309 0.56 10.13 -14.08
N VAL A 310 0.46 10.90 -13.00
CA VAL A 310 -0.77 11.05 -12.22
C VAL A 310 -1.18 12.51 -12.19
N ASP A 311 -2.07 12.90 -13.10
CA ASP A 311 -2.60 14.27 -13.19
C ASP A 311 -3.29 14.70 -11.89
N ALA A 312 -3.95 13.76 -11.21
CA ALA A 312 -4.59 13.97 -9.92
C ALA A 312 -3.66 14.60 -8.85
N LEU A 313 -2.37 14.27 -8.89
CA LEU A 313 -1.38 14.74 -7.91
C LEU A 313 -0.69 16.04 -8.34
N GLN A 314 -0.98 16.55 -9.55
CA GLN A 314 -0.41 17.78 -10.10
C GLN A 314 -0.66 19.07 -9.28
N PRO A 315 -1.80 19.26 -8.56
CA PRO A 315 -1.99 20.46 -7.74
C PRO A 315 -0.91 20.68 -6.67
N HIS A 316 -0.24 19.60 -6.22
CA HIS A 316 0.91 19.70 -5.32
C HIS A 316 2.16 20.26 -6.00
N LEU A 317 2.30 20.03 -7.32
CA LEU A 317 3.40 20.53 -8.16
C LEU A 317 3.25 22.02 -8.50
N ASP A 318 2.01 22.52 -8.52
CA ASP A 318 1.73 23.94 -8.79
C ASP A 318 1.85 24.83 -7.54
N SER A 319 2.03 24.24 -6.37
CA SER A 319 2.36 24.93 -5.13
C SER A 319 3.62 25.77 -5.29
N PRO A 320 3.68 27.01 -4.76
CA PRO A 320 4.85 27.88 -4.88
C PRO A 320 6.14 27.25 -4.32
N ARG A 321 6.04 26.33 -3.35
CA ARG A 321 7.18 25.54 -2.87
C ARG A 321 7.73 24.58 -3.93
N PHE A 322 6.85 23.94 -4.67
CA PHE A 322 7.22 22.99 -5.72
C PHE A 322 7.65 23.70 -7.00
N LYS A 323 7.02 24.83 -7.36
CA LYS A 323 7.52 25.72 -8.42
C LYS A 323 8.96 26.15 -8.16
N GLY A 324 9.33 26.51 -6.94
CA GLY A 324 10.71 26.81 -6.57
C GLY A 324 11.69 25.66 -6.92
N ASN A 325 11.33 24.42 -6.61
CA ASN A 325 12.17 23.24 -6.88
C ASN A 325 12.10 22.76 -8.34
N MET A 326 10.97 22.93 -9.01
CA MET A 326 10.78 22.58 -10.43
C MET A 326 11.42 23.64 -11.35
N TYR A 327 11.48 24.90 -10.92
CA TYR A 327 12.33 25.91 -11.56
C TYR A 327 13.81 25.56 -11.40
N ILE A 328 14.24 24.93 -10.29
CA ILE A 328 15.60 24.39 -10.19
C ILE A 328 15.80 23.23 -11.19
N MET A 329 14.83 22.34 -11.38
CA MET A 329 14.94 21.29 -12.43
C MET A 329 14.87 21.83 -13.86
N ASN A 330 14.15 22.92 -14.12
CA ASN A 330 14.00 23.52 -15.45
C ASN A 330 15.05 24.60 -15.79
N ALA A 331 15.72 25.19 -14.79
CA ALA A 331 16.70 26.26 -14.98
C ALA A 331 18.16 25.76 -15.08
N TYR A 332 18.38 24.44 -14.93
CA TYR A 332 19.67 23.76 -15.11
C TYR A 332 19.51 22.55 -16.04
#